data_AF-A0A939S2Z1-F1
#
_entry.id   AF-A0A939S2Z1-F1
#
_cell.length_a   1.000
_cell.length_b   1.000
_cell.length_c   1.000
_cell.angle_alpha   90.00
_cell.angle_beta   90.00
_cell.angle_gamma   90.00
#
_symmetry.space_group_name_H-M   'P 1'
#
loop_
_entity.id
_entity.type
_entity.pdbx_description
1 polymer ?
#
loop_
_entity_poly.entity_id
_entity_poly.type
_entity_poly.pdbx_seq_one_letter_code
_entity_poly.pdbx_strand_id
1 'polypeptide(L)' 'MTMQMSRRGKEYLETAQSLLRAARTMTDIVVATRLEMLANDYQRRAEKASSVDAARSSARSAGARYESYP' A
#
# COMPACT_ATOMS: atom_id res chain seq x y z
N MET A 1 -7.39 -8.78 11.24
CA MET A 1 -6.42 -9.46 10.36
C MET A 1 -5.37 -8.43 9.95
N THR A 2 -4.22 -8.39 10.62
CA THR A 2 -3.13 -7.47 10.25
C THR A 2 -2.43 -8.06 9.03
N MET A 3 -2.83 -7.61 7.83
CA MET A 3 -2.02 -7.87 6.63
C MET A 3 -0.62 -7.31 6.90
N GLN A 4 0.41 -8.15 6.87
CA GLN A 4 1.79 -7.67 6.89
C GLN A 4 1.99 -6.81 5.64
N MET A 5 1.85 -5.49 5.79
CA MET A 5 2.03 -4.55 4.70
C MET A 5 3.51 -4.47 4.37
N SER A 6 3.82 -4.64 3.09
CA SER A 6 5.18 -4.40 2.60
C SER A 6 5.61 -2.97 2.91
N ARG A 7 6.93 -2.72 2.99
CA ARG A 7 7.47 -1.37 3.26
C ARG A 7 6.89 -0.32 2.29
N ARG A 8 6.76 -0.68 1.01
CA ARG A 8 6.13 0.17 -0.02
C ARG A 8 4.63 0.35 0.23
N GLY A 9 3.92 -0.69 0.65
CA GLY A 9 2.53 -0.59 1.05
C GLY A 9 2.32 0.39 2.20
N LYS A 10 3.23 0.37 3.19
CA LYS A 10 3.21 1.30 4.32
C LYS A 10 3.43 2.76 3.90
N GLU A 11 4.40 3.03 3.05
CA GLU A 11 4.67 4.39 2.52
C GLU A 11 3.47 4.96 1.76
N TYR A 12 2.79 4.13 0.95
CA TYR A 12 1.56 4.55 0.28
C TYR A 12 0.41 4.82 1.25
N LEU A 13 0.27 4.00 2.31
CA LEU A 13 -0.74 4.21 3.33
C LEU A 13 -0.52 5.50 4.13
N GLU A 14 0.72 5.78 4.53
CA GLU A 14 1.10 7.02 5.23
C GLU A 14 0.80 8.27 4.37
N THR A 15 1.05 8.16 3.06
CA THR A 15 0.71 9.22 2.10
C THR A 15 -0.81 9.42 2.04
N ALA A 16 -1.59 8.34 1.93
CA ALA A 16 -3.06 8.42 1.92
C ALA A 16 -3.61 9.05 3.20
N GLN A 17 -3.08 8.68 4.37
CA GLN A 17 -3.48 9.27 5.65
C GLN A 17 -3.16 10.76 5.73
N SER A 18 -2.00 11.17 5.21
CA SER A 18 -1.61 12.59 5.15
C SER A 18 -2.55 13.39 4.25
N LEU A 19 -2.93 12.84 3.09
CA LEU A 19 -3.90 13.45 2.17
C LEU A 19 -5.29 13.58 2.80
N LEU A 20 -5.76 12.56 3.52
CA LEU A 20 -7.05 12.62 4.24
C LEU A 20 -7.02 13.66 5.35
N ARG A 21 -5.90 13.79 6.07
CA ARG A 21 -5.74 14.84 7.08
C ARG A 21 -5.83 16.23 6.43
N ALA A 22 -5.15 16.43 5.30
CA ALA A 22 -5.21 17.68 4.55
C ALA A 22 -6.64 17.97 4.05
N ALA A 23 -7.35 16.95 3.54
CA ALA A 23 -8.74 17.07 3.09
C ALA A 23 -9.67 17.55 4.21
N ARG A 24 -9.53 17.00 5.42
CA ARG A 24 -10.33 17.37 6.60
C ARG A 24 -10.11 18.81 7.07
N THR A 25 -8.94 19.37 6.82
CA THR A 25 -8.63 20.77 7.15
C THR A 25 -8.94 21.74 6.01
N MET A 26 -9.34 21.23 4.84
CA MET A 26 -9.56 22.04 3.65
C MET A 26 -10.97 22.62 3.66
N THR A 27 -11.08 23.93 3.46
CA THR A 27 -12.35 24.65 3.36
C THR A 27 -12.94 24.61 1.94
N ASP A 28 -12.08 24.52 0.93
CA ASP A 28 -12.52 24.32 -0.45
C ASP A 28 -12.95 22.87 -0.66
N ILE A 29 -14.25 22.69 -0.92
CA ILE A 29 -14.89 21.40 -1.12
C ILE A 29 -14.32 20.67 -2.33
N VAL A 30 -14.01 21.37 -3.42
CA VAL A 30 -13.44 20.76 -4.64
C VAL A 30 -12.04 20.22 -4.34
N VAL A 31 -11.23 20.97 -3.60
CA VAL A 31 -9.90 20.53 -3.19
C VAL A 31 -9.99 19.36 -2.20
N ALA A 32 -10.91 19.42 -1.22
CA ALA A 32 -11.14 18.33 -0.28
C ALA A 32 -11.51 17.02 -1.01
N THR A 33 -12.46 17.08 -1.94
CA THR A 33 -12.86 15.90 -2.73
C THR A 33 -11.72 15.34 -3.58
N ARG A 34 -10.87 16.20 -4.18
CA ARG A 34 -9.70 15.74 -4.93
C ARG A 34 -8.68 15.05 -4.03
N LEU A 35 -8.45 15.58 -2.83
CA LEU A 35 -7.54 14.96 -1.85
C LEU A 35 -8.06 13.61 -1.37
N GLU A 36 -9.36 13.47 -1.13
CA GLU A 36 -10.00 12.19 -0.80
C GLU A 36 -9.87 11.17 -1.93
N MET A 37 -10.10 11.59 -3.17
CA MET A 37 -9.95 10.73 -4.34
C MET A 37 -8.51 10.21 -4.49
N LEU A 38 -7.54 11.10 -4.27
CA LEU A 38 -6.13 10.74 -4.30
C LEU A 38 -5.79 9.78 -3.15
N ALA A 39 -6.25 10.04 -1.94
CA ALA A 39 -6.04 9.15 -0.81
C ALA A 39 -6.58 7.73 -1.07
N ASN A 40 -7.77 7.63 -1.66
CA ASN A 40 -8.38 6.36 -2.04
C ASN A 40 -7.53 5.60 -3.09
N ASP A 41 -6.94 6.32 -4.05
CA ASP A 41 -6.01 5.72 -5.02
C ASP A 41 -4.75 5.17 -4.34
N TYR A 42 -4.17 5.94 -3.41
CA TYR A 42 -3.00 5.51 -2.65
C TYR A 42 -3.28 4.32 -1.73
N GLN A 43 -4.48 4.21 -1.14
CA GLN A 43 -4.88 3.02 -0.38
C GLN A 43 -4.92 1.77 -1.27
N ARG A 44 -5.51 1.85 -2.46
CA ARG A 44 -5.51 0.73 -3.42
C ARG A 44 -4.09 0.34 -3.85
N ARG A 45 -3.20 1.32 -4.04
CA ARG A 45 -1.78 1.06 -4.34
C ARG A 45 -1.06 0.40 -3.17
N ALA A 46 -1.39 0.77 -1.93
CA ALA A 46 -0.82 0.17 -0.73
C ALA A 46 -1.16 -1.33 -0.66
N GLU A 47 -2.43 -1.68 -0.88
CA GLU A 47 -2.91 -3.07 -0.90
C GLU A 47 -2.24 -3.87 -2.02
N LYS A 48 -2.18 -3.31 -3.23
CA LYS A 48 -1.51 -3.96 -4.37
C LYS A 48 -0.02 -4.17 -4.13
N ALA A 49 0.68 -3.18 -3.57
CA ALA A 49 2.10 -3.28 -3.24
C ALA A 49 2.35 -4.33 -2.14
N SER A 50 1.41 -4.50 -1.20
CA SER A 50 1.48 -5.57 -0.21
C SER A 50 1.29 -6.95 -0.85
N SER A 51 0.34 -7.09 -1.77
CA SER A 51 0.06 -8.34 -2.48
C SER A 51 1.21 -8.77 -3.40
N VAL A 52 1.79 -7.84 -4.16
CA VAL A 52 2.92 -8.12 -5.06
C VAL A 52 4.18 -8.52 -4.27
N ASP A 53 4.45 -7.87 -3.14
CA ASP A 53 5.60 -8.22 -2.32
C ASP A 53 5.42 -9.57 -1.62
N ALA A 54 4.20 -9.88 -1.16
CA ALA A 54 3.84 -11.20 -0.66
C ALA A 54 4.04 -12.29 -1.73
N ALA A 55 3.63 -12.03 -2.98
CA ALA A 55 3.83 -12.95 -4.11
C ALA A 55 5.33 -13.12 -4.48
N ARG A 56 6.14 -12.05 -4.36
CA ARG A 56 7.58 -12.13 -4.61
C ARG A 56 8.33 -12.80 -3.47
N SER A 57 7.87 -12.64 -2.23
CA SER A 57 8.39 -13.34 -1.07
C SER A 57 8.12 -14.84 -1.16
N SER A 58 6.88 -15.23 -1.51
CA SER A 58 6.52 -16.64 -1.71
C SER A 58 7.27 -17.28 -2.87
N ALA A 59 7.47 -16.57 -3.99
CA ALA A 59 8.28 -17.07 -5.11
C ALA A 59 9.75 -17.30 -4.72
N ARG A 60 10.33 -16.45 -3.87
CA ARG A 60 11.70 -16.64 -3.35
C ARG A 60 11.80 -17.84 -2.40
N SER A 61 10.80 -18.04 -1.53
CA SER A 61 10.75 -19.23 -0.68
C SER A 61 10.56 -20.53 -1.47
N ALA A 62 9.86 -20.49 -2.60
CA ALA A 62 9.71 -21.64 -3.49
C ALA A 62 11.01 -21.97 -4.23
N GLY A 63 11.78 -20.97 -4.66
CA GLY A 63 13.11 -21.16 -5.28
C GLY A 63 14.14 -21.77 -4.32
N ALA A 64 14.15 -21.35 -3.06
CA ALA A 64 15.05 -21.90 -2.03
C ALA A 64 14.73 -23.36 -1.65
N ARG A 65 13.55 -23.89 -2.00
CA ARG A 65 13.21 -25.31 -1.81
C ARG A 65 13.70 -26.21 -2.95
N TYR A 66 14.11 -25.65 -4.10
CA TYR A 66 14.64 -26.42 -5.22
C TYR A 66 16.17 -26.51 -5.24
N GLU A 67 16.87 -25.77 -4.38
CA GLU A 67 18.33 -25.79 -4.27
C GLU A 67 18.82 -26.62 -3.06
N SER A 68 17.94 -27.45 -2.50
CA SER A 68 18.24 -28.39 -1.42
C SER A 68 17.65 -29.77 -1.73
N TYR A 69 18.10 -30.39 -2.83
CA TYR A 69 18.22 -31.85 -3.01
C TYR A 69 18.80 -32.17 -4.40
N PRO A 70 19.79 -33.09 -4.54
CA PRO A 70 20.98 -33.35 -3.73
C PRO A 70 22.26 -32.71 -4.30
#